data_AF-A0A5N3XRB4-F1
#
_entry.id   AF-A0A5N3XRB4-F1
#
_cell.length_a   1.000
_cell.length_b   1.000
_cell.length_c   1.000
_cell.angle_alpha   90.00
_cell.angle_beta   90.00
_cell.angle_gamma   90.00
#
_symmetry.space_group_name_H-M   'P 1'
#
loop_
_entity.id
_entity.type
_entity.pdbx_description
1 polymer ?
#
loop_
_entity_poly.entity_id
_entity_poly.type
_entity_poly.pdbx_seq_one_letter_code
_entity_poly.pdbx_strand_id
1 'polypeptide(L)'
;MEFSRQESWSGLPLSTPGNLPDPSIKPMSLGSPALAGRFFTTVPCTLPITRIRRINICEALKTGLKDFDGLPDEIIHPKTDDQRNRLQEACKDILLFKNLDPEQMSQVLDAMFEKLVKEGEHVIDQGDDGDNFYVIDRGTFDIYVKCDGVGRCVGNYDNRGSFGELALMYNTPRAATITATSPGALWGLDRVTFRRIIVKNNAKKRKMYESFIESLPFLKSLEVSERLKVVDVIGTKVYNDGEQIIAQGELADSFFIVESGEVKITMKRKGKSEVEENGAVEIARCSRGQYFGELALVTNKPRAASAHAIGTVKCLAMDVQAFERLLGPCMEIMKRNIATYEEQLVALFGTNMDIVEPTA
;
A
#
# COMPACT_ATOMS: atom_id res chain seq x y z
N MET A 1 17.35 28.04 -46.67
CA MET A 1 15.93 28.26 -47.02
C MET A 1 15.13 28.17 -45.74
N GLU A 2 14.82 29.34 -45.19
CA GLU A 2 13.91 29.55 -44.05
C GLU A 2 12.50 29.06 -44.41
N PHE A 3 11.72 28.61 -43.43
CA PHE A 3 10.30 28.93 -43.38
C PHE A 3 9.79 28.97 -41.94
N SER A 4 9.34 30.17 -41.56
CA SER A 4 8.72 30.57 -40.30
C SER A 4 7.41 29.86 -40.00
N ARG A 5 7.10 29.72 -38.71
CA ARG A 5 5.78 29.32 -38.20
C ARG A 5 5.30 30.39 -37.23
N GLN A 6 4.23 31.12 -37.59
CA GLN A 6 3.51 32.03 -36.70
C GLN A 6 2.02 32.06 -37.06
N GLU A 7 1.20 32.26 -36.01
CA GLU A 7 -0.27 32.46 -35.96
C GLU A 7 -1.11 31.18 -36.17
N SER A 8 -2.15 30.87 -35.40
CA SER A 8 -3.23 31.61 -34.71
C SER A 8 -3.58 30.82 -33.43
N TRP A 9 -4.10 31.38 -32.32
CA TRP A 9 -5.53 31.47 -32.00
C TRP A 9 -5.74 32.50 -30.87
N SER A 10 -6.61 33.48 -31.14
CA SER A 10 -7.16 34.46 -30.19
C SER A 10 -8.68 34.26 -30.09
N GLY A 11 -9.23 34.19 -28.87
CA GLY A 11 -10.68 34.12 -28.64
C GLY A 11 -11.12 33.89 -27.18
N LEU A 12 -11.06 34.97 -26.37
CA LEU A 12 -11.80 35.42 -25.16
C LEU A 12 -12.82 34.50 -24.41
N PRO A 13 -13.24 34.80 -23.14
CA PRO A 13 -13.02 36.04 -22.35
C PRO A 13 -12.51 35.86 -20.89
N LEU A 14 -11.88 36.93 -20.38
CA LEU A 14 -11.52 37.15 -18.97
C LEU A 14 -12.76 37.46 -18.11
N SER A 15 -12.81 36.89 -16.90
CA SER A 15 -13.71 37.27 -15.81
C SER A 15 -13.13 38.42 -14.97
N THR A 16 -14.01 39.31 -14.51
CA THR A 16 -13.74 40.51 -13.71
C THR A 16 -13.27 40.20 -12.27
N PRO A 17 -12.40 41.04 -11.65
CA PRO A 17 -12.12 40.96 -10.22
C PRO A 17 -13.06 41.88 -9.41
N GLY A 18 -13.81 41.29 -8.47
CA GLY A 18 -14.66 42.00 -7.51
C GLY A 18 -14.00 42.20 -6.14
N ASN A 19 -14.06 43.44 -5.66
CA ASN A 19 -14.10 43.93 -4.27
C ASN A 19 -13.06 43.46 -3.24
N LEU A 20 -12.10 44.36 -2.98
CA LEU A 20 -11.31 44.47 -1.74
C LEU A 20 -12.13 45.16 -0.63
N PRO A 21 -12.03 44.76 0.65
CA PRO A 21 -12.56 45.55 1.77
C PRO A 21 -11.57 46.61 2.28
N ASP A 22 -12.14 47.75 2.67
CA ASP A 22 -11.56 49.00 3.20
C ASP A 22 -10.71 48.82 4.49
N PRO A 23 -9.51 49.43 4.61
CA PRO A 23 -8.69 49.38 5.80
C PRO A 23 -9.00 50.56 6.74
N SER A 24 -10.13 50.52 7.45
CA SER A 24 -10.41 51.52 8.49
C SER A 24 -11.29 51.00 9.63
N ILE A 25 -10.87 49.89 10.27
CA ILE A 25 -11.46 49.45 11.55
C ILE A 25 -10.33 49.03 12.51
N LYS A 26 -10.16 49.79 13.60
CA LYS A 26 -9.32 49.41 14.75
C LYS A 26 -10.09 48.48 15.68
N PRO A 27 -9.54 47.33 16.12
CA PRO A 27 -10.12 46.60 17.23
C PRO A 27 -9.63 47.12 18.59
N MET A 28 -10.61 47.26 19.47
CA MET A 28 -10.56 47.75 20.84
C MET A 28 -9.95 46.69 21.78
N SER A 29 -9.13 47.13 22.72
CA SER A 29 -8.49 46.32 23.76
C SER A 29 -9.45 45.95 24.90
N LEU A 30 -9.39 44.72 25.38
CA LEU A 30 -9.63 44.39 26.80
C LEU A 30 -8.93 43.08 27.16
N GLY A 31 -8.27 43.10 28.32
CA GLY A 31 -7.25 42.15 28.74
C GLY A 31 -7.73 40.98 29.60
N SER A 32 -6.99 39.86 29.46
CA SER A 32 -6.33 39.00 30.47
C SER A 32 -7.08 38.52 31.74
N PRO A 33 -6.57 37.50 32.49
CA PRO A 33 -5.54 36.48 32.17
C PRO A 33 -5.91 35.04 32.63
N ALA A 34 -5.31 33.99 32.04
CA ALA A 34 -4.95 32.75 32.75
C ALA A 34 -4.07 31.84 31.86
N LEU A 35 -3.06 31.22 32.50
CA LEU A 35 -2.13 30.18 32.01
C LEU A 35 -0.89 30.66 31.24
N ALA A 36 0.05 31.20 32.03
CA ALA A 36 1.46 31.32 31.68
C ALA A 36 2.16 29.95 31.80
N GLY A 37 2.61 29.41 30.66
CA GLY A 37 3.52 28.27 30.55
C GLY A 37 4.59 28.58 29.51
N ARG A 38 5.83 28.74 29.97
CA ARG A 38 7.01 29.28 29.30
C ARG A 38 7.23 28.73 27.86
N PHE A 39 7.14 29.61 26.86
CA PHE A 39 7.65 29.40 25.51
C PHE A 39 8.85 30.32 25.25
N PHE A 40 9.86 29.74 24.57
CA PHE A 40 11.09 30.38 24.12
C PHE A 40 10.84 31.75 23.47
N THR A 41 11.57 32.77 23.91
CA THR A 41 11.66 34.06 23.22
C THR A 41 12.38 33.87 21.90
N THR A 42 11.63 33.76 20.80
CA THR A 42 12.18 33.90 19.46
C THR A 42 12.25 35.38 19.11
N VAL A 43 13.49 35.88 18.98
CA VAL A 43 13.76 37.13 18.26
C VAL A 43 13.27 36.90 16.83
N PRO A 44 12.45 37.78 16.23
CA PRO A 44 12.03 37.63 14.85
C PRO A 44 13.22 37.96 13.94
N CYS A 45 13.97 36.92 13.57
CA CYS A 45 14.94 37.01 12.49
C CYS A 45 14.13 37.06 11.19
N THR A 46 13.92 38.27 10.66
CA THR A 46 13.36 38.49 9.33
C THR A 46 14.36 37.97 8.28
N LEU A 47 14.35 36.66 8.02
CA LEU A 47 14.99 36.10 6.84
C LEU A 47 14.10 36.42 5.62
N PRO A 48 14.66 36.95 4.53
CA PRO A 48 13.88 37.20 3.32
C PRO A 48 13.34 35.87 2.79
N ILE A 49 12.12 35.90 2.26
CA ILE A 49 11.46 34.76 1.61
C ILE A 49 12.35 34.31 0.44
N THR A 50 13.20 33.32 0.68
CA THR A 50 13.99 32.69 -0.38
C THR A 50 13.04 31.90 -1.26
N ARG A 51 13.05 32.19 -2.57
CA ARG A 51 12.37 31.39 -3.59
C ARG A 51 12.67 29.91 -3.39
N ILE A 52 11.71 29.13 -2.91
CA ILE A 52 11.80 27.67 -2.90
C ILE A 52 11.71 27.22 -4.37
N ARG A 53 12.86 26.94 -4.99
CA ARG A 53 12.90 26.32 -6.31
C ARG A 53 12.48 24.86 -6.15
N ARG A 54 11.28 24.51 -6.62
CA ARG A 54 10.93 23.11 -6.88
C ARG A 54 11.76 22.67 -8.09
N ILE A 55 12.65 21.70 -7.86
CA ILE A 55 13.39 21.02 -8.92
C ILE A 55 12.63 19.75 -9.24
N ASN A 56 12.40 19.48 -10.52
CA ASN A 56 11.83 18.21 -10.94
C ASN A 56 12.88 17.12 -10.69
N ILE A 57 12.57 16.19 -9.78
CA ILE A 57 13.30 14.95 -9.67
C ILE A 57 12.75 14.05 -10.77
N CYS A 58 13.57 13.78 -11.78
CA CYS A 58 13.24 12.83 -12.81
C CYS A 58 14.10 11.59 -12.56
N GLU A 59 13.50 10.57 -11.96
CA GLU A 59 14.10 9.25 -12.05
C GLU A 59 13.76 8.69 -13.43
N ALA A 60 14.77 8.27 -14.18
CA ALA A 60 14.53 7.60 -15.43
C ALA A 60 13.77 6.29 -15.13
N LEU A 61 12.45 6.29 -15.29
CA LEU A 61 11.59 5.11 -15.41
C LEU A 61 11.88 4.37 -16.73
N LYS A 62 13.15 4.12 -17.01
CA LYS A 62 13.64 3.19 -18.02
C LYS A 62 13.95 1.85 -17.35
N THR A 63 13.04 1.36 -16.51
CA THR A 63 13.21 0.04 -15.86
C THR A 63 12.07 -0.84 -16.33
N GLY A 64 12.18 -1.31 -17.57
CA GLY A 64 11.48 -2.51 -17.97
C GLY A 64 12.12 -3.71 -17.27
N LEU A 65 11.41 -4.84 -17.20
CA LEU A 65 11.97 -6.10 -16.68
C LEU A 65 13.27 -6.53 -17.38
N LYS A 66 13.48 -6.07 -18.62
CA LYS A 66 14.66 -6.35 -19.46
C LYS A 66 15.95 -5.68 -18.95
N ASP A 67 15.85 -4.60 -18.18
CA ASP A 67 17.03 -3.86 -17.70
C ASP A 67 17.74 -4.56 -16.53
N PHE A 68 17.17 -5.66 -16.02
CA PHE A 68 17.76 -6.50 -14.98
C PHE A 68 18.27 -7.86 -15.50
N ASP A 69 18.22 -8.09 -16.82
CA ASP A 69 18.72 -9.32 -17.44
C ASP A 69 20.24 -9.45 -17.21
N GLY A 70 20.68 -10.56 -16.60
CA GLY A 70 22.09 -10.88 -16.35
C GLY A 70 22.61 -10.59 -14.93
N LEU A 71 21.82 -9.99 -14.05
CA LEU A 71 22.14 -9.90 -12.61
C LEU A 71 21.75 -11.20 -11.90
N PRO A 72 22.48 -11.65 -10.85
CA PRO A 72 22.16 -12.86 -10.12
C PRO A 72 20.73 -12.79 -9.55
N ASP A 73 19.96 -13.86 -9.72
CA ASP A 73 18.53 -13.90 -9.42
C ASP A 73 18.20 -13.57 -7.96
N GLU A 74 19.11 -13.93 -7.05
CA GLU A 74 19.07 -13.68 -5.61
C GLU A 74 20.46 -13.28 -5.12
N ILE A 75 20.54 -12.19 -4.36
CA ILE A 75 21.74 -11.82 -3.61
C ILE A 75 21.47 -12.23 -2.17
N ILE A 76 22.24 -13.18 -1.67
CA ILE A 76 22.08 -13.71 -0.32
C ILE A 76 23.37 -13.49 0.43
N HIS A 77 23.30 -12.66 1.47
CA HIS A 77 24.35 -12.56 2.47
C HIS A 77 23.93 -13.36 3.69
N PRO A 78 24.67 -14.41 4.07
CA PRO A 78 24.32 -15.27 5.20
C PRO A 78 24.30 -14.45 6.50
N LYS A 79 23.26 -14.67 7.32
CA LYS A 79 23.05 -13.99 8.60
C LYS A 79 22.65 -15.03 9.64
N THR A 80 23.05 -14.80 10.88
CA THR A 80 22.54 -15.58 12.01
C THR A 80 21.06 -15.24 12.27
N ASP A 81 20.33 -16.16 12.89
CA ASP A 81 18.92 -15.94 13.25
C ASP A 81 18.77 -14.70 14.15
N ASP A 82 19.70 -14.49 15.09
CA ASP A 82 19.72 -13.31 15.96
C ASP A 82 19.92 -12.01 15.18
N GLN A 83 20.81 -11.99 14.19
CA GLN A 83 21.01 -10.84 13.31
C GLN A 83 19.75 -10.58 12.46
N ARG A 84 19.14 -11.63 11.91
CA ARG A 84 17.93 -11.53 11.09
C ARG A 84 16.77 -10.95 11.92
N ASN A 85 16.60 -11.40 13.16
CA ASN A 85 15.55 -10.91 14.06
C ASN A 85 15.74 -9.43 14.41
N ARG A 86 16.97 -9.01 14.76
CA ARG A 86 17.26 -7.59 15.03
C ARG A 86 17.03 -6.71 13.80
N LEU A 87 17.48 -7.17 12.64
CA LEU A 87 17.31 -6.44 11.38
C LEU A 87 15.84 -6.33 10.98
N GLN A 88 15.07 -7.41 11.15
CA GLN A 88 13.63 -7.39 10.91
C GLN A 88 12.93 -6.38 11.82
N GLU A 89 13.30 -6.32 13.10
CA GLU A 89 12.75 -5.33 14.04
C GLU A 89 13.13 -3.90 13.65
N ALA A 90 14.38 -3.65 13.30
CA ALA A 90 14.84 -2.34 12.83
C ALA A 90 14.16 -1.89 11.53
N CYS A 91 13.77 -2.85 10.68
CA CYS A 91 13.14 -2.58 9.39
C CYS A 91 11.64 -2.33 9.44
N LYS A 92 10.93 -2.73 10.51
CA LYS A 92 9.46 -2.57 10.63
C LYS A 92 9.00 -1.12 10.57
N ASP A 93 9.77 -0.20 11.15
CA ASP A 93 9.37 1.21 11.25
C ASP A 93 9.74 2.05 10.03
N ILE A 94 10.54 1.50 9.11
CA ILE A 94 11.00 2.20 7.91
C ILE A 94 9.85 2.28 6.90
N LEU A 95 9.46 3.50 6.53
CA LEU A 95 8.33 3.77 5.63
C LEU A 95 8.41 3.00 4.30
N LEU A 96 9.61 2.85 3.74
CA LEU A 96 9.85 2.10 2.50
C LEU A 96 9.48 0.63 2.61
N PHE A 97 9.55 0.05 3.81
CA PHE A 97 9.37 -1.37 4.04
C PHE A 97 8.01 -1.73 4.62
N LYS A 98 7.23 -0.75 5.10
CA LYS A 98 5.90 -0.99 5.68
C LYS A 98 4.90 -1.63 4.72
N ASN A 99 5.04 -1.36 3.42
CA ASN A 99 4.12 -1.86 2.40
C ASN A 99 4.64 -3.11 1.68
N LEU A 100 5.76 -3.67 2.14
CA LEU A 100 6.30 -4.91 1.57
C LEU A 100 5.57 -6.10 2.14
N ASP A 101 5.27 -7.07 1.29
CA ASP A 101 4.79 -8.36 1.76
C ASP A 101 5.91 -9.15 2.46
N PRO A 102 5.58 -10.18 3.28
CA PRO A 102 6.59 -10.92 4.02
C PRO A 102 7.66 -11.59 3.14
N GLU A 103 7.31 -12.00 1.92
CA GLU A 103 8.25 -12.60 0.96
C GLU A 103 9.24 -11.55 0.45
N GLN A 104 8.75 -10.37 0.07
CA GLN A 104 9.56 -9.22 -0.33
C GLN A 104 10.48 -8.78 0.81
N MET A 105 9.95 -8.67 2.03
CA MET A 105 10.73 -8.34 3.22
C MET A 105 11.85 -9.37 3.42
N SER A 106 11.56 -10.67 3.30
CA SER A 106 12.57 -11.72 3.40
C SER A 106 13.69 -11.53 2.37
N GLN A 107 13.34 -11.30 1.10
CA GLN A 107 14.33 -11.08 0.04
C GLN A 107 15.17 -9.82 0.25
N VAL A 108 14.56 -8.75 0.79
CA VAL A 108 15.30 -7.55 1.18
C VAL A 108 16.30 -7.88 2.28
N LEU A 109 15.88 -8.57 3.34
CA LEU A 109 16.75 -8.97 4.44
C LEU A 109 17.89 -9.88 3.96
N ASP A 110 17.62 -10.78 3.02
CA ASP A 110 18.64 -11.67 2.44
C ASP A 110 19.69 -10.87 1.65
N ALA A 111 19.26 -9.86 0.90
CA ALA A 111 20.10 -8.97 0.10
C ALA A 111 20.92 -7.95 0.91
N MET A 112 20.59 -7.69 2.18
CA MET A 112 21.37 -6.75 2.99
C MET A 112 22.75 -7.30 3.34
N PHE A 113 23.80 -6.49 3.21
CA PHE A 113 25.17 -6.87 3.55
C PHE A 113 25.65 -6.15 4.81
N GLU A 114 26.53 -6.78 5.60
CA GLU A 114 27.13 -6.14 6.78
C GLU A 114 28.27 -5.21 6.34
N LYS A 115 28.28 -3.98 6.86
CA LYS A 115 29.38 -3.02 6.75
C LYS A 115 29.86 -2.68 8.16
N LEU A 116 31.05 -3.13 8.51
CA LEU A 116 31.73 -2.74 9.74
C LEU A 116 32.36 -1.37 9.56
N VAL A 117 32.27 -0.53 10.59
CA VAL A 117 32.78 0.85 10.58
C VAL A 117 33.62 1.12 11.82
N LYS A 118 34.70 1.88 11.64
CA LYS A 118 35.59 2.31 12.72
C LYS A 118 35.18 3.68 13.24
N GLU A 119 35.58 3.99 14.48
CA GLU A 119 35.45 5.35 15.00
C GLU A 119 36.18 6.36 14.12
N GLY A 120 35.54 7.49 13.86
CA GLY A 120 35.99 8.54 12.94
C GLY A 120 35.74 8.25 11.46
N GLU A 121 35.23 7.06 11.09
CA GLU A 121 34.97 6.71 9.70
C GLU A 121 33.74 7.45 9.16
N HIS A 122 33.87 8.01 7.96
CA HIS A 122 32.77 8.61 7.22
C HIS A 122 31.99 7.51 6.49
N VAL A 123 30.75 7.28 6.93
CA VAL A 123 29.89 6.26 6.33
C VAL A 123 29.35 6.71 4.99
N ILE A 124 28.92 7.97 4.94
CA ILE A 124 28.47 8.70 3.75
C ILE A 124 28.93 10.15 3.86
N ASP A 125 29.30 10.76 2.74
CA ASP A 125 29.65 12.17 2.65
C ASP A 125 28.58 12.95 1.89
N GLN A 126 28.30 14.17 2.35
CA GLN A 126 27.32 15.04 1.71
C GLN A 126 27.77 15.46 0.31
N GLY A 127 26.88 15.33 -0.66
CA GLY A 127 27.12 15.64 -2.06
C GLY A 127 27.54 14.44 -2.91
N ASP A 128 27.92 13.33 -2.28
CA ASP A 128 28.25 12.10 -2.99
C ASP A 128 27.01 11.46 -3.62
N ASP A 129 27.22 10.67 -4.67
CA ASP A 129 26.16 9.86 -5.25
C ASP A 129 25.71 8.78 -4.24
N GLY A 130 24.40 8.70 -4.05
CA GLY A 130 23.83 7.78 -3.09
C GLY A 130 23.52 6.42 -3.70
N ASP A 131 24.31 5.40 -3.38
CA ASP A 131 24.05 4.05 -3.92
C ASP A 131 23.39 3.10 -2.93
N ASN A 132 23.64 3.31 -1.64
CA ASN A 132 23.20 2.40 -0.57
C ASN A 132 22.30 3.07 0.45
N PHE A 133 21.42 2.28 1.04
CA PHE A 133 20.69 2.56 2.26
C PHE A 133 21.33 1.80 3.43
N TYR A 134 21.40 2.41 4.61
CA TYR A 134 21.99 1.79 5.78
C TYR A 134 21.02 1.76 6.96
N VAL A 135 20.95 0.61 7.63
CA VAL A 135 20.26 0.42 8.91
C VAL A 135 21.32 0.16 9.98
N ILE A 136 21.21 0.82 11.12
CA ILE A 136 22.19 0.70 12.21
C ILE A 136 21.91 -0.60 13.00
N ASP A 137 22.90 -1.48 13.11
CA ASP A 137 22.87 -2.64 14.03
C ASP A 137 23.46 -2.25 15.40
N ARG A 138 24.61 -1.56 15.40
CA ARG A 138 25.28 -1.08 16.61
C ARG A 138 26.25 0.06 16.30
N GLY A 139 26.57 0.84 17.32
CA GLY A 139 27.49 1.98 17.24
C GLY A 139 26.76 3.32 17.32
N THR A 140 27.54 4.37 17.50
CA THR A 140 27.08 5.76 17.58
C THR A 140 27.56 6.54 16.37
N PHE A 141 26.72 7.44 15.87
CA PHE A 141 26.97 8.18 14.64
C PHE A 141 26.48 9.62 14.75
N ASP A 142 27.27 10.57 14.30
CA ASP A 142 26.87 11.98 14.21
C ASP A 142 26.47 12.35 12.79
N ILE A 143 25.48 13.25 12.69
CA ILE A 143 24.93 13.75 11.43
C ILE A 143 25.40 15.18 11.22
N TYR A 144 26.17 15.40 10.16
CA TYR A 144 26.64 16.72 9.78
C TYR A 144 25.99 17.20 8.48
N VAL A 145 25.46 18.42 8.49
CA VAL A 145 24.93 19.09 7.29
C VAL A 145 25.73 20.37 7.05
N LYS A 146 26.33 20.44 5.87
CA LYS A 146 27.05 21.61 5.37
C LYS A 146 26.04 22.59 4.79
N CYS A 147 25.92 23.75 5.44
CA CYS A 147 25.18 24.91 4.94
C CYS A 147 26.17 26.06 4.73
N ASP A 148 26.20 26.64 3.53
CA ASP A 148 27.08 27.77 3.19
C ASP A 148 28.57 27.55 3.53
N GLY A 149 29.04 26.32 3.33
CA GLY A 149 30.43 25.95 3.60
C GLY A 149 30.71 25.49 5.05
N VAL A 150 29.78 25.71 5.98
CA VAL A 150 29.94 25.35 7.40
C VAL A 150 29.19 24.06 7.72
N GLY A 151 29.91 23.04 8.18
CA GLY A 151 29.34 21.80 8.69
C GLY A 151 28.74 22.00 10.07
N ARG A 152 27.43 21.75 10.22
CA ARG A 152 26.74 21.79 11.51
C ARG A 152 26.30 20.38 11.89
N CYS A 153 26.55 19.98 13.15
CA CYS A 153 25.95 18.77 13.70
C CYS A 153 24.46 19.01 13.90
N VAL A 154 23.61 18.25 13.21
CA VAL A 154 22.16 18.40 13.22
C VAL A 154 21.45 17.32 14.05
N GLY A 155 22.19 16.29 14.47
CA GLY A 155 21.66 15.19 15.27
C GLY A 155 22.67 14.05 15.38
N ASN A 156 22.28 13.02 16.10
CA ASN A 156 23.05 11.79 16.26
C ASN A 156 22.14 10.56 16.18
N TYR A 157 22.75 9.41 15.95
CA TYR A 157 22.17 8.09 16.08
C TYR A 157 22.88 7.33 17.19
N ASP A 158 22.09 6.62 17.99
CA ASP A 158 22.58 5.79 19.08
C ASP A 158 22.02 4.36 18.93
N ASN A 159 22.86 3.46 18.38
CA ASN A 159 22.60 2.04 18.18
C ASN A 159 21.31 1.67 17.41
N ARG A 160 20.58 2.65 16.88
CA ARG A 160 19.31 2.50 16.19
C ARG A 160 19.14 3.61 15.15
N GLY A 161 18.28 3.34 14.18
CA GLY A 161 17.92 4.26 13.12
C GLY A 161 18.42 3.79 11.76
N SER A 162 18.09 4.57 10.75
CA SER A 162 18.44 4.30 9.37
C SER A 162 18.64 5.59 8.62
N PHE A 163 19.47 5.56 7.57
CA PHE A 163 19.74 6.74 6.75
C PHE A 163 20.05 6.37 5.30
N GLY A 164 19.80 7.32 4.40
CA GLY A 164 20.10 7.18 2.98
C GLY A 164 18.93 6.63 2.16
N GLU A 165 17.71 6.66 2.68
CA GLU A 165 16.47 6.21 2.05
C GLU A 165 16.11 7.04 0.81
N LEU A 166 16.42 8.34 0.83
CA LEU A 166 16.22 9.24 -0.30
C LEU A 166 17.06 8.84 -1.50
N ALA A 167 18.24 8.26 -1.25
CA ALA A 167 19.06 7.71 -2.30
C ALA A 167 18.24 6.66 -3.03
N LEU A 168 17.76 5.60 -2.37
CA LEU A 168 17.00 4.51 -3.01
C LEU A 168 15.84 4.98 -3.90
N MET A 169 15.15 6.06 -3.51
CA MET A 169 13.96 6.55 -4.22
C MET A 169 14.27 7.45 -5.42
N TYR A 170 15.24 8.35 -5.33
CA TYR A 170 15.27 9.53 -6.21
C TYR A 170 16.58 9.77 -6.96
N ASN A 171 17.58 8.93 -6.76
CA ASN A 171 18.93 9.13 -7.30
C ASN A 171 19.46 10.54 -7.04
N THR A 172 19.25 11.00 -5.81
CA THR A 172 19.71 12.31 -5.34
C THR A 172 21.04 12.19 -4.61
N PRO A 173 21.92 13.21 -4.73
CA PRO A 173 23.12 13.29 -3.92
C PRO A 173 22.81 13.22 -2.42
N ARG A 174 23.78 12.76 -1.62
CA ARG A 174 23.65 12.69 -0.15
C ARG A 174 23.40 14.07 0.43
N ALA A 175 22.35 14.19 1.25
CA ALA A 175 21.96 15.45 1.88
C ALA A 175 22.78 15.78 3.15
N ALA A 176 23.44 14.79 3.74
CA ALA A 176 24.20 14.92 4.97
C ALA A 176 25.40 13.98 4.96
N THR A 177 26.41 14.32 5.77
CA THR A 177 27.56 13.47 6.09
C THR A 177 27.26 12.73 7.39
N ILE A 178 27.59 11.44 7.45
CA ILE A 178 27.42 10.60 8.64
C ILE A 178 28.78 10.08 9.04
N THR A 179 29.19 10.39 10.27
CA THR A 179 30.49 9.98 10.82
C THR A 179 30.28 9.09 12.02
N ALA A 180 30.95 7.95 12.07
CA ALA A 180 30.91 7.05 13.21
C ALA A 180 31.69 7.65 14.40
N THR A 181 31.08 7.73 15.57
CA THR A 181 31.69 8.20 16.82
C THR A 181 32.10 7.06 17.75
N SER A 182 31.81 5.82 17.34
CA SER A 182 32.35 4.59 17.95
C SER A 182 32.53 3.50 16.89
N PRO A 183 33.26 2.41 17.16
CA PRO A 183 33.17 1.21 16.34
C PRO A 183 31.72 0.74 16.24
N GLY A 184 31.30 0.33 15.03
CA GLY A 184 29.91 0.00 14.77
C GLY A 184 29.73 -1.01 13.63
N ALA A 185 28.48 -1.38 13.40
CA ALA A 185 28.08 -2.15 12.24
C ALA A 185 26.75 -1.67 11.68
N LEU A 186 26.66 -1.73 10.36
CA LEU A 186 25.54 -1.29 9.57
C LEU A 186 25.10 -2.41 8.64
N TRP A 187 23.81 -2.47 8.35
CA TRP A 187 23.26 -3.29 7.27
C TRP A 187 23.01 -2.41 6.06
N GLY A 188 23.77 -2.64 4.99
CA GLY A 188 23.67 -1.95 3.73
C GLY A 188 22.72 -2.65 2.76
N LEU A 189 21.93 -1.88 2.02
CA LEU A 189 21.13 -2.35 0.88
C LEU A 189 21.39 -1.44 -0.31
N ASP A 190 21.76 -2.02 -1.46
CA ASP A 190 22.00 -1.24 -2.66
C ASP A 190 20.70 -0.89 -3.42
N ARG A 191 20.73 0.25 -4.11
CA ARG A 191 19.61 0.77 -4.92
C ARG A 191 19.13 -0.23 -5.95
N VAL A 192 20.05 -0.82 -6.70
CA VAL A 192 19.73 -1.67 -7.85
C VAL A 192 18.97 -2.90 -7.38
N THR A 193 19.46 -3.54 -6.31
CA THR A 193 18.85 -4.70 -5.68
C THR A 193 17.51 -4.35 -5.05
N PHE A 194 17.41 -3.26 -4.30
CA PHE A 194 16.12 -2.84 -3.73
C PHE A 194 15.08 -2.65 -4.84
N ARG A 195 15.38 -1.84 -5.86
CA ARG A 195 14.45 -1.60 -6.98
C ARG A 195 14.09 -2.88 -7.71
N ARG A 196 15.08 -3.74 -7.96
CA ARG A 196 14.86 -5.03 -8.60
C ARG A 196 13.90 -5.89 -7.78
N ILE A 197 14.07 -6.00 -6.46
CA ILE A 197 13.17 -6.77 -5.60
C ILE A 197 11.74 -6.23 -5.70
N ILE A 198 11.55 -4.91 -5.65
CA ILE A 198 10.21 -4.29 -5.75
C ILE A 198 9.59 -4.53 -7.13
N VAL A 199 10.31 -4.20 -8.20
CA VAL A 199 9.78 -4.30 -9.58
C VAL A 199 9.56 -5.76 -9.98
N LYS A 200 10.51 -6.65 -9.69
CA LYS A 200 10.42 -8.08 -10.02
C LYS A 200 9.27 -8.75 -9.28
N ASN A 201 9.09 -8.49 -7.98
CA ASN A 201 7.98 -9.08 -7.23
C ASN A 201 6.64 -8.52 -7.66
N ASN A 202 6.52 -7.21 -7.91
CA ASN A 202 5.27 -6.64 -8.41
C ASN A 202 4.90 -7.22 -9.79
N ALA A 203 5.87 -7.37 -10.69
CA ALA A 203 5.64 -8.00 -11.97
C ALA A 203 5.30 -9.49 -11.86
N LYS A 204 5.98 -10.23 -10.97
CA LYS A 204 5.70 -11.65 -10.68
C LYS A 204 4.29 -11.82 -10.12
N LYS A 205 3.91 -11.00 -9.14
CA LYS A 205 2.57 -10.97 -8.54
C LYS A 205 1.50 -10.62 -9.57
N ARG A 206 1.77 -9.64 -10.42
CA ARG A 206 0.87 -9.26 -11.53
C ARG A 206 0.66 -10.43 -12.51
N LYS A 207 1.73 -11.09 -12.96
CA LYS A 207 1.64 -12.27 -13.83
C LYS A 207 0.91 -13.43 -13.17
N MET A 208 1.19 -13.69 -11.88
CA MET A 208 0.52 -14.73 -11.11
C MET A 208 -0.99 -14.50 -11.05
N TYR A 209 -1.41 -13.27 -10.74
CA TYR A 209 -2.83 -12.91 -10.70
C TYR A 209 -3.48 -12.83 -12.07
N GLU A 210 -2.76 -12.41 -13.09
CA GLU A 210 -3.23 -12.46 -14.48
C GLU A 210 -3.55 -13.90 -14.89
N SER A 211 -2.62 -14.85 -14.68
CA SER A 211 -2.85 -16.27 -14.97
C SER A 211 -3.96 -16.86 -14.11
N PHE A 212 -4.07 -16.46 -12.84
CA PHE A 212 -5.14 -16.90 -11.96
C PHE A 212 -6.51 -16.40 -12.44
N ILE A 213 -6.65 -15.10 -12.72
CA ILE A 213 -7.88 -14.50 -13.24
C ILE A 213 -8.26 -15.07 -14.60
N GLU A 214 -7.29 -15.33 -15.46
CA GLU A 214 -7.52 -15.99 -16.75
C GLU A 214 -8.09 -17.40 -16.58
N SER A 215 -7.74 -18.12 -15.52
CA SER A 215 -8.27 -19.46 -15.24
C SER A 215 -9.73 -19.46 -14.76
N LEU A 216 -10.27 -18.31 -14.32
CA LEU A 216 -11.61 -18.20 -13.74
C LEU A 216 -12.70 -18.26 -14.83
N PRO A 217 -13.60 -19.25 -14.82
CA PRO A 217 -14.61 -19.42 -15.88
C PRO A 217 -15.55 -18.22 -16.02
N PHE A 218 -15.95 -17.61 -14.90
CA PHE A 218 -16.90 -16.49 -14.89
C PHE A 218 -16.32 -15.18 -15.42
N LEU A 219 -14.99 -15.08 -15.56
CA LEU A 219 -14.29 -13.91 -16.12
C LEU A 219 -13.84 -14.12 -17.57
N LYS A 220 -14.19 -15.25 -18.20
CA LYS A 220 -13.87 -15.53 -19.61
C LYS A 220 -14.60 -14.59 -20.58
N SER A 221 -15.70 -13.98 -20.17
CA SER A 221 -16.41 -12.98 -20.97
C SER A 221 -15.70 -11.63 -21.06
N LEU A 222 -14.75 -11.35 -20.16
CA LEU A 222 -13.97 -10.11 -20.16
C LEU A 222 -12.84 -10.16 -21.17
N GLU A 223 -12.60 -9.06 -21.85
CA GLU A 223 -11.44 -8.88 -22.72
C GLU A 223 -10.13 -8.85 -21.90
N VAL A 224 -9.01 -9.11 -22.57
CA VAL A 224 -7.67 -9.08 -21.95
C VAL A 224 -7.41 -7.74 -21.24
N SER A 225 -7.77 -6.63 -21.88
CA SER A 225 -7.56 -5.29 -21.34
C SER A 225 -8.38 -5.03 -20.06
N GLU A 226 -9.58 -5.62 -19.95
CA GLU A 226 -10.46 -5.52 -18.80
C GLU A 226 -9.95 -6.38 -17.64
N ARG A 227 -9.47 -7.59 -17.93
CA ARG A 227 -8.85 -8.46 -16.91
C ARG A 227 -7.62 -7.81 -16.29
N LEU A 228 -6.81 -7.10 -17.07
CA LEU A 228 -5.66 -6.36 -16.54
C LEU A 228 -6.08 -5.22 -15.59
N LYS A 229 -7.20 -4.54 -15.87
CA LYS A 229 -7.77 -3.54 -14.95
C LYS A 229 -8.27 -4.19 -13.66
N VAL A 230 -8.81 -5.42 -13.74
CA VAL A 230 -9.20 -6.20 -12.56
C VAL A 230 -7.96 -6.50 -11.70
N VAL A 231 -6.87 -6.99 -12.30
CA VAL A 231 -5.61 -7.26 -11.58
C VAL A 231 -5.09 -6.01 -10.84
N ASP A 232 -5.32 -4.82 -11.39
CA ASP A 232 -4.84 -3.56 -10.81
C ASP A 232 -5.64 -3.07 -9.60
N VAL A 233 -6.89 -3.49 -9.45
CA VAL A 233 -7.76 -3.04 -8.36
C VAL A 233 -7.92 -4.08 -7.25
N ILE A 234 -7.63 -5.35 -7.52
CA ILE A 234 -7.81 -6.42 -6.53
C ILE A 234 -6.83 -6.27 -5.35
N GLY A 235 -7.36 -6.29 -4.14
CA GLY A 235 -6.60 -6.36 -2.91
C GLY A 235 -6.47 -7.80 -2.42
N THR A 236 -5.37 -8.15 -1.77
CA THR A 236 -5.21 -9.44 -1.09
C THR A 236 -5.60 -9.31 0.38
N LYS A 237 -6.45 -10.21 0.89
CA LYS A 237 -6.75 -10.35 2.31
C LYS A 237 -6.47 -11.78 2.77
N VAL A 238 -5.82 -11.92 3.91
CA VAL A 238 -5.51 -13.22 4.54
C VAL A 238 -6.33 -13.32 5.82
N TYR A 239 -6.95 -14.47 6.03
CA TYR A 239 -7.80 -14.79 7.17
C TYR A 239 -7.28 -16.04 7.86
N ASN A 240 -7.34 -16.04 9.19
CA ASN A 240 -6.96 -17.18 10.02
C ASN A 240 -8.11 -18.19 10.14
N ASP A 241 -7.82 -19.38 10.65
CA ASP A 241 -8.84 -20.42 10.86
C ASP A 241 -9.97 -19.92 11.76
N GLY A 242 -11.21 -20.14 11.33
CA GLY A 242 -12.42 -19.69 12.02
C GLY A 242 -12.73 -18.20 11.90
N GLU A 243 -11.85 -17.39 11.30
CA GLU A 243 -12.05 -15.95 11.17
C GLU A 243 -13.25 -15.63 10.26
N GLN A 244 -14.08 -14.69 10.69
CA GLN A 244 -15.26 -14.28 9.95
C GLN A 244 -14.90 -13.29 8.84
N ILE A 245 -15.23 -13.64 7.59
CA ILE A 245 -14.92 -12.83 6.40
C ILE A 245 -16.07 -11.86 6.08
N ILE A 246 -17.30 -12.36 6.15
CA ILE A 246 -18.53 -11.55 5.99
C ILE A 246 -19.55 -11.95 7.05
N ALA A 247 -20.33 -10.99 7.54
CA ALA A 247 -21.44 -11.27 8.44
C ALA A 247 -22.80 -11.11 7.74
N GLN A 248 -23.70 -12.06 8.01
CA GLN A 248 -25.09 -11.98 7.59
C GLN A 248 -25.75 -10.71 8.17
N GLY A 249 -26.47 -9.98 7.32
CA GLY A 249 -27.20 -8.76 7.67
C GLY A 249 -26.39 -7.46 7.52
N GLU A 250 -25.07 -7.54 7.30
CA GLU A 250 -24.26 -6.35 7.02
C GLU A 250 -24.46 -5.84 5.59
N LEU A 251 -24.13 -4.56 5.36
CA LEU A 251 -24.08 -4.02 4.01
C LEU A 251 -22.88 -4.57 3.26
N ALA A 252 -23.05 -4.84 1.98
CA ALA A 252 -21.97 -5.34 1.15
C ALA A 252 -21.04 -4.21 0.69
N ASP A 253 -19.76 -4.38 1.01
CA ASP A 253 -18.66 -3.44 0.72
C ASP A 253 -17.65 -3.99 -0.30
N SER A 254 -17.59 -5.32 -0.44
CA SER A 254 -16.59 -6.00 -1.28
C SER A 254 -17.09 -7.32 -1.86
N PHE A 255 -16.56 -7.69 -3.01
CA PHE A 255 -16.66 -8.99 -3.64
C PHE A 255 -15.38 -9.81 -3.37
N PHE A 256 -15.49 -11.13 -3.16
CA PHE A 256 -14.35 -11.97 -2.81
C PHE A 256 -14.18 -13.16 -3.76
N ILE A 257 -12.92 -13.46 -4.11
CA ILE A 257 -12.50 -14.66 -4.84
C ILE A 257 -11.51 -15.42 -3.96
N VAL A 258 -11.70 -16.74 -3.78
CA VAL A 258 -10.79 -17.58 -3.00
C VAL A 258 -9.54 -17.89 -3.82
N GLU A 259 -8.38 -17.42 -3.36
CA GLU A 259 -7.07 -17.71 -3.97
C GLU A 259 -6.51 -19.04 -3.43
N SER A 260 -6.61 -19.26 -2.11
CA SER A 260 -6.18 -20.49 -1.44
C SER A 260 -6.94 -20.70 -0.13
N GLY A 261 -7.04 -21.95 0.31
CA GLY A 261 -7.84 -22.35 1.47
C GLY A 261 -9.29 -22.65 1.10
N GLU A 262 -10.14 -22.79 2.12
CA GLU A 262 -11.56 -23.12 1.98
C GLU A 262 -12.39 -22.17 2.84
N VAL A 263 -13.52 -21.70 2.30
CA VAL A 263 -14.43 -20.79 2.99
C VAL A 263 -15.76 -21.49 3.20
N LYS A 264 -16.25 -21.51 4.44
CA LYS A 264 -17.54 -22.05 4.81
C LYS A 264 -18.59 -20.94 4.83
N ILE A 265 -19.66 -21.12 4.06
CA ILE A 265 -20.80 -20.21 4.04
C ILE A 265 -21.91 -20.79 4.92
N THR A 266 -22.35 -20.00 5.91
CA THR A 266 -23.36 -20.38 6.89
C THR A 266 -24.47 -19.35 6.95
N MET A 267 -25.72 -19.83 7.04
CA MET A 267 -26.90 -18.97 7.17
C MET A 267 -27.65 -19.30 8.46
N LYS A 268 -28.02 -18.26 9.21
CA LYS A 268 -28.92 -18.37 10.37
C LYS A 268 -30.37 -18.27 9.90
N ARG A 269 -31.24 -19.14 10.44
CA ARG A 269 -32.69 -19.11 10.16
C ARG A 269 -33.32 -17.87 10.80
N LYS A 270 -34.15 -17.12 10.06
CA LYS A 270 -34.98 -16.04 10.62
C LYS A 270 -36.06 -16.68 11.51
N GLY A 271 -36.09 -16.34 12.80
CA GLY A 271 -37.23 -16.66 13.70
C GLY A 271 -36.99 -17.63 14.86
N LYS A 272 -35.76 -18.08 15.15
CA LYS A 272 -35.45 -18.79 16.41
C LYS A 272 -34.58 -17.91 17.32
N SER A 273 -35.03 -17.72 18.56
CA SER A 273 -34.39 -16.90 19.60
C SER A 273 -32.92 -17.26 19.83
N GLU A 274 -32.14 -16.26 20.24
CA GLU A 274 -30.67 -16.23 20.40
C GLU A 274 -30.04 -17.27 21.36
N VAL A 275 -30.78 -18.27 21.83
CA VAL A 275 -30.38 -19.18 22.92
C VAL A 275 -29.83 -20.54 22.42
N GLU A 276 -29.95 -20.86 21.13
CA GLU A 276 -29.30 -22.06 20.56
C GLU A 276 -28.12 -21.68 19.67
N GLU A 277 -26.92 -21.89 20.19
CA GLU A 277 -25.61 -21.75 19.52
C GLU A 277 -25.49 -22.63 18.24
N ASN A 278 -26.47 -23.51 17.99
CA ASN A 278 -26.55 -24.45 16.86
C ASN A 278 -27.44 -23.98 15.67
N GLY A 279 -27.84 -22.70 15.63
CA GLY A 279 -28.78 -22.18 14.61
C GLY A 279 -28.20 -21.88 13.21
N ALA A 280 -26.88 -21.97 13.02
CA ALA A 280 -26.22 -21.68 11.75
C ALA A 280 -26.07 -22.95 10.89
N VAL A 281 -26.76 -22.98 9.74
CA VAL A 281 -26.70 -24.09 8.79
C VAL A 281 -25.68 -23.78 7.71
N GLU A 282 -24.79 -24.73 7.43
CA GLU A 282 -23.85 -24.63 6.32
C GLU A 282 -24.60 -24.81 4.99
N ILE A 283 -24.47 -23.83 4.09
CA ILE A 283 -25.18 -23.83 2.80
C ILE A 283 -24.25 -24.14 1.63
N ALA A 284 -22.97 -23.75 1.74
CA ALA A 284 -21.99 -23.94 0.68
C ALA A 284 -20.56 -23.87 1.22
N ARG A 285 -19.62 -24.41 0.45
CA ARG A 285 -18.18 -24.22 0.64
C ARG A 285 -17.56 -23.67 -0.63
N CYS A 286 -16.64 -22.73 -0.49
CA CYS A 286 -15.90 -22.12 -1.58
C CYS A 286 -14.42 -22.46 -1.46
N SER A 287 -13.89 -23.10 -2.50
CA SER A 287 -12.49 -23.48 -2.66
C SER A 287 -11.82 -22.59 -3.72
N ARG A 288 -10.53 -22.81 -3.96
CA ARG A 288 -9.72 -22.02 -4.90
C ARG A 288 -10.42 -21.82 -6.26
N GLY A 289 -10.53 -20.56 -6.67
CA GLY A 289 -11.14 -20.14 -7.93
C GLY A 289 -12.65 -19.91 -7.86
N GLN A 290 -13.30 -20.27 -6.75
CA GLN A 290 -14.69 -19.91 -6.49
C GLN A 290 -14.75 -18.52 -5.86
N TYR A 291 -15.92 -17.89 -5.98
CA TYR A 291 -16.19 -16.56 -5.45
C TYR A 291 -17.40 -16.58 -4.51
N PHE A 292 -17.53 -15.52 -3.72
CA PHE A 292 -18.69 -15.31 -2.86
C PHE A 292 -18.89 -13.82 -2.56
N GLY A 293 -20.09 -13.48 -2.10
CA GLY A 293 -20.45 -12.10 -1.73
C GLY A 293 -20.91 -11.24 -2.91
N GLU A 294 -21.09 -11.83 -4.09
CA GLU A 294 -21.71 -11.21 -5.26
C GLU A 294 -23.19 -10.89 -5.04
N LEU A 295 -23.92 -11.77 -4.32
CA LEU A 295 -25.38 -11.71 -4.26
C LEU A 295 -25.88 -10.38 -3.70
N ALA A 296 -25.25 -9.90 -2.64
CA ALA A 296 -25.59 -8.63 -2.01
C ALA A 296 -25.28 -7.42 -2.89
N LEU A 297 -24.27 -7.52 -3.77
CA LEU A 297 -23.92 -6.47 -4.73
C LEU A 297 -24.91 -6.44 -5.92
N VAL A 298 -25.32 -7.62 -6.40
CA VAL A 298 -26.26 -7.74 -7.52
C VAL A 298 -27.69 -7.38 -7.12
N THR A 299 -28.11 -7.76 -5.91
CA THR A 299 -29.49 -7.52 -5.42
C THR A 299 -29.63 -6.22 -4.64
N ASN A 300 -28.52 -5.54 -4.32
CA ASN A 300 -28.48 -4.36 -3.45
C ASN A 300 -29.19 -4.56 -2.11
N LYS A 301 -29.07 -5.78 -1.55
CA LYS A 301 -29.59 -6.19 -0.24
C LYS A 301 -28.44 -6.46 0.72
N PRO A 302 -28.69 -6.46 2.04
CA PRO A 302 -27.70 -6.91 3.02
C PRO A 302 -27.22 -8.34 2.76
N ARG A 303 -26.04 -8.69 3.29
CA ARG A 303 -25.45 -10.02 3.18
C ARG A 303 -26.45 -11.10 3.62
N ALA A 304 -26.77 -12.02 2.72
CA ALA A 304 -27.73 -13.10 3.00
C ALA A 304 -27.19 -14.14 3.99
N ALA A 305 -25.87 -14.37 4.01
CA ALA A 305 -25.20 -15.38 4.81
C ALA A 305 -23.85 -14.85 5.35
N SER A 306 -23.34 -15.49 6.40
CA SER A 306 -21.98 -15.28 6.90
C SER A 306 -21.01 -16.23 6.21
N ALA A 307 -19.74 -15.82 6.07
CA ALA A 307 -18.69 -16.69 5.59
C ALA A 307 -17.51 -16.70 6.57
N HIS A 308 -16.94 -17.87 6.81
CA HIS A 308 -15.85 -18.09 7.75
C HIS A 308 -14.72 -18.85 7.06
N ALA A 309 -13.48 -18.52 7.40
CA ALA A 309 -12.31 -19.23 6.91
C ALA A 309 -12.20 -20.63 7.57
N ILE A 310 -11.89 -21.65 6.78
CA ILE A 310 -11.46 -22.98 7.25
C ILE A 310 -9.96 -23.08 6.95
N GLY A 311 -9.15 -23.12 8.01
CA GLY A 311 -7.70 -22.98 7.94
C GLY A 311 -7.27 -21.56 7.54
N THR A 312 -6.00 -21.43 7.12
CA THR A 312 -5.50 -20.16 6.58
C THR A 312 -6.05 -19.95 5.17
N VAL A 313 -6.88 -18.93 5.00
CA VAL A 313 -7.53 -18.58 3.74
C VAL A 313 -6.94 -17.30 3.18
N LYS A 314 -6.70 -17.27 1.87
CA LYS A 314 -6.32 -16.06 1.14
C LYS A 314 -7.39 -15.75 0.11
N CYS A 315 -7.91 -14.54 0.16
CA CYS A 315 -8.92 -14.04 -0.77
C CYS A 315 -8.43 -12.82 -1.53
N LEU A 316 -8.87 -12.70 -2.78
CA LEU A 316 -8.82 -11.46 -3.54
C LEU A 316 -10.12 -10.70 -3.28
N ALA A 317 -10.02 -9.47 -2.79
CA ALA A 317 -11.12 -8.59 -2.50
C ALA A 317 -11.19 -7.46 -3.53
N MET A 318 -12.39 -7.15 -3.98
CA MET A 318 -12.68 -6.05 -4.90
C MET A 318 -13.80 -5.20 -4.32
N ASP A 319 -13.66 -3.88 -4.34
CA ASP A 319 -14.69 -2.95 -3.84
C ASP A 319 -15.91 -2.89 -4.77
N VAL A 320 -17.05 -2.44 -4.23
CA VAL A 320 -18.32 -2.33 -4.98
C VAL A 320 -18.18 -1.47 -6.23
N GLN A 321 -17.49 -0.33 -6.14
CA GLN A 321 -17.38 0.60 -7.27
C GLN A 321 -16.54 -0.01 -8.40
N ALA A 322 -15.45 -0.70 -8.07
CA ALA A 322 -14.69 -1.44 -9.07
C ALA A 322 -15.47 -2.64 -9.63
N PHE A 323 -16.23 -3.35 -8.80
CA PHE A 323 -17.08 -4.46 -9.22
C PHE A 323 -18.08 -4.03 -10.29
N GLU A 324 -18.85 -2.96 -10.05
CA GLU A 324 -19.84 -2.46 -11.01
C GLU A 324 -19.19 -1.97 -12.31
N ARG A 325 -18.05 -1.27 -12.20
CA ARG A 325 -17.34 -0.71 -13.36
C ARG A 325 -16.68 -1.78 -14.23
N LEU A 326 -16.13 -2.83 -13.63
CA LEU A 326 -15.28 -3.81 -14.32
C LEU A 326 -15.98 -5.14 -14.60
N LEU A 327 -16.90 -5.57 -13.74
CA LEU A 327 -17.60 -6.85 -13.85
C LEU A 327 -19.03 -6.73 -14.38
N GLY A 328 -19.45 -5.56 -14.85
CA GLY A 328 -20.71 -5.34 -15.57
C GLY A 328 -21.03 -6.43 -16.62
N PRO A 329 -20.10 -6.79 -17.53
CA PRO A 329 -20.32 -7.85 -18.52
C PRO A 329 -20.52 -9.26 -17.91
N CYS A 330 -20.04 -9.48 -16.69
CA CYS A 330 -20.15 -10.76 -15.98
C CYS A 330 -21.41 -10.85 -15.12
N MET A 331 -22.16 -9.75 -14.94
CA MET A 331 -23.36 -9.73 -14.10
C MET A 331 -24.39 -10.76 -14.54
N GLU A 332 -24.55 -10.98 -15.84
CA GLU A 332 -25.51 -11.96 -16.37
C GLU A 332 -25.12 -13.41 -16.01
N ILE A 333 -23.82 -13.72 -15.96
CA ILE A 333 -23.33 -15.03 -15.51
C ILE A 333 -23.62 -15.21 -14.02
N MET A 334 -23.36 -14.17 -13.22
CA MET A 334 -23.61 -14.19 -11.77
C MET A 334 -25.11 -14.33 -11.46
N LYS A 335 -25.98 -13.61 -12.19
CA LYS A 335 -27.44 -13.70 -12.02
C LYS A 335 -27.99 -15.10 -12.29
N ARG A 336 -27.45 -15.84 -13.27
CA ARG A 336 -27.88 -17.23 -13.54
C ARG A 336 -27.64 -18.15 -12.36
N ASN A 337 -26.54 -17.95 -11.64
CA ASN A 337 -26.22 -18.74 -10.45
C ASN A 337 -27.15 -18.43 -9.26
N ILE A 338 -27.83 -17.27 -9.27
CA ILE A 338 -28.78 -16.89 -8.21
C ILE A 338 -29.96 -17.85 -8.14
N ALA A 339 -30.49 -18.28 -9.30
CA ALA A 339 -31.59 -19.25 -9.34
C ALA A 339 -31.21 -20.57 -8.65
N THR A 340 -29.97 -21.02 -8.83
CA THR A 340 -29.45 -22.23 -8.15
C THR A 340 -29.41 -22.05 -6.63
N TYR A 341 -29.09 -20.84 -6.13
CA TYR A 341 -29.15 -20.57 -4.70
C TYR A 341 -30.59 -20.61 -4.17
N GLU A 342 -31.56 -20.09 -4.91
CA GLU A 342 -32.97 -20.16 -4.50
C GLU A 342 -33.44 -21.61 -4.35
N GLU A 343 -33.14 -22.48 -5.32
CA GLU A 343 -33.46 -23.90 -5.25
C GLU A 343 -32.80 -24.58 -4.04
N GLN A 344 -31.53 -24.27 -3.76
CA GLN A 344 -30.81 -24.81 -2.60
C GLN A 344 -31.39 -24.34 -1.27
N LEU A 345 -31.76 -23.06 -1.17
CA LEU A 345 -32.37 -22.50 0.04
C LEU A 345 -33.76 -23.09 0.29
N VAL A 346 -34.58 -23.22 -0.76
CA VAL A 346 -35.88 -23.89 -0.66
C VAL A 346 -35.71 -25.34 -0.21
N ALA A 347 -34.71 -26.07 -0.71
CA ALA A 347 -34.44 -27.44 -0.27
C ALA A 347 -34.00 -27.54 1.21
N LEU A 348 -33.20 -26.59 1.71
CA LEU A 348 -32.64 -26.62 3.07
C LEU A 348 -33.55 -25.99 4.14
N PHE A 349 -34.35 -25.00 3.76
CA PHE A 349 -35.13 -24.16 4.68
C PHE A 349 -36.63 -24.16 4.39
N GLY A 350 -37.07 -24.72 3.25
CA GLY A 350 -38.46 -24.67 2.80
C GLY A 350 -38.88 -23.31 2.24
N THR A 351 -37.98 -22.32 2.21
CA THR A 351 -38.20 -20.97 1.69
C THR A 351 -36.92 -20.46 1.01
N ASN A 352 -37.04 -19.50 0.08
CA ASN A 352 -35.88 -18.84 -0.54
C ASN A 352 -35.30 -17.71 0.35
N MET A 353 -35.75 -17.56 1.60
CA MET A 353 -35.24 -16.56 2.56
C MET A 353 -35.27 -15.09 2.06
N ASP A 354 -36.13 -14.78 1.08
CA ASP A 354 -36.29 -13.46 0.44
C ASP A 354 -35.01 -12.89 -0.20
N ILE A 355 -34.09 -13.77 -0.66
CA ILE A 355 -32.82 -13.33 -1.25
C ILE A 355 -33.01 -12.57 -2.58
N VAL A 356 -34.09 -12.84 -3.32
CA VAL A 356 -34.49 -12.11 -4.54
C VAL A 356 -35.94 -11.63 -4.36
N GLU A 357 -36.31 -10.49 -4.94
CA GLU A 357 -37.73 -10.09 -5.00
C GLU A 357 -38.48 -11.04 -5.93
N PRO A 358 -39.75 -11.42 -5.62
CA PRO A 358 -40.53 -12.24 -6.53
C PRO A 358 -40.66 -11.49 -7.87
N THR A 359 -40.26 -12.13 -8.96
CA THR A 359 -40.50 -11.63 -10.31
C THR A 359 -42.01 -11.45 -10.48
N ALA A 360 -42.46 -10.20 -10.57
CA ALA A 360 -43.84 -9.83 -10.81
C ALA A 360 -44.28 -10.15 -12.24
#